data_AF-A0A1S8ASQ5-F1
#
_entry.id   AF-A0A1S8ASQ5-F1
#
_cell.length_a   1.000
_cell.length_b   1.000
_cell.length_c   1.000
_cell.angle_alpha   90.00
_cell.angle_beta   90.00
_cell.angle_gamma   90.00
#
_symmetry.space_group_name_H-M   'P 1'
#
loop_
_entity.id
_entity.type
_entity.pdbx_description
1 polymer ?
#
loop_
_entity_poly.entity_id
_entity_poly.type
_entity_poly.pdbx_seq_one_letter_code
_entity_poly.pdbx_strand_id
1 'polypeptide(L)'
;MRWSIYLGVGLIISGAILVAVSSGAFDATLADRGVEIETASDDDALLGLNYSTSDRTVTLESGDSNGGGFCLFGGCSSYRYNDRKAVLLEDNAPSGELTMETLSVNFQGPDMTRRNGVRYDQTPNGIRIVLGDFSCPAEGDWGFGDQQQQSGTIIVDGVFSDGTVTVGLEREIDVECVPD
;
A
#
# COMPACT_ATOMS: atom_id res chain seq x y z
N MET A 1 -46.97 66.29 -3.08
CA MET A 1 -46.72 65.16 -4.00
C MET A 1 -45.32 64.55 -3.91
N ARG A 2 -44.26 65.27 -3.49
CA ARG A 2 -42.90 64.70 -3.42
C ARG A 2 -42.63 63.79 -2.20
N TRP A 3 -43.38 63.95 -1.10
CA TRP A 3 -43.17 63.20 0.14
C TRP A 3 -43.45 61.70 0.02
N SER A 4 -44.48 61.33 -0.74
CA SER A 4 -44.85 59.92 -0.96
C SER A 4 -43.80 59.15 -1.77
N ILE A 5 -43.03 59.84 -2.61
CA ILE A 5 -41.94 59.24 -3.40
C ILE A 5 -40.73 58.91 -2.50
N TYR A 6 -40.39 59.80 -1.56
CA TYR A 6 -39.29 59.56 -0.62
C TYR A 6 -39.57 58.40 0.34
N LEU A 7 -40.82 58.23 0.78
CA LEU A 7 -41.23 57.07 1.60
C LEU A 7 -41.14 55.74 0.81
N GLY A 8 -41.54 55.74 -0.46
CA GLY A 8 -41.45 54.55 -1.31
C GLY A 8 -40.02 54.11 -1.59
N VAL A 9 -39.12 55.05 -1.90
CA VAL A 9 -37.71 54.75 -2.15
C VAL A 9 -36.98 54.26 -0.89
N GLY A 10 -37.29 54.85 0.28
CA GLY A 10 -36.72 54.40 1.55
C GLY A 10 -37.05 52.95 1.91
N LEU A 11 -38.29 52.51 1.61
CA LEU A 11 -38.74 51.14 1.84
C LEU A 11 -38.06 50.13 0.89
N ILE A 12 -37.82 50.50 -0.36
CA ILE A 12 -37.12 49.64 -1.34
C ILE A 12 -35.65 49.45 -0.95
N ILE A 13 -34.97 50.51 -0.51
CA ILE A 13 -33.57 50.44 -0.05
C ILE A 13 -33.46 49.59 1.22
N SER A 14 -34.37 49.77 2.18
CA SER A 14 -34.39 48.97 3.41
C SER A 14 -34.65 47.48 3.13
N GLY A 15 -35.50 47.15 2.15
CA GLY A 15 -35.76 45.76 1.74
C GLY A 15 -34.55 45.11 1.07
N ALA A 16 -33.84 45.83 0.19
CA ALA A 16 -32.65 45.32 -0.48
C ALA A 16 -31.48 45.06 0.49
N ILE A 17 -31.33 45.90 1.52
CA ILE A 17 -30.30 45.71 2.56
C ILE A 17 -30.60 44.47 3.41
N LEU A 18 -31.86 44.20 3.74
CA LEU A 18 -32.22 43.00 4.52
C LEU A 18 -31.94 41.68 3.78
N VAL A 19 -32.10 41.64 2.45
CA VAL A 19 -31.82 40.43 1.63
C VAL A 19 -30.31 40.22 1.44
N ALA A 20 -29.51 41.29 1.39
CA ALA A 20 -28.05 41.17 1.30
C ALA A 20 -27.41 40.66 2.62
N VAL A 21 -27.99 41.00 3.78
CA VAL A 21 -27.46 40.55 5.08
C VAL A 21 -27.81 39.08 5.37
N SER A 22 -28.90 38.54 4.80
CA SER A 22 -29.21 37.10 4.91
C SER A 22 -28.38 36.20 3.99
N SER A 23 -27.54 36.78 3.13
CA SER A 23 -26.64 36.04 2.23
C SER A 23 -25.29 35.69 2.89
N GLY A 24 -25.05 36.18 4.11
CA GLY A 24 -23.82 35.93 4.89
C GLY A 24 -23.88 34.73 5.84
N ALA A 25 -24.98 33.95 5.83
CA ALA A 25 -25.16 32.77 6.67
C ALA A 25 -25.35 31.50 5.83
N PHE A 26 -24.59 31.38 4.74
CA PHE A 26 -24.01 30.10 4.38
C PHE A 26 -22.51 30.23 4.67
N ASP A 27 -22.19 30.42 5.95
CA ASP A 27 -20.90 29.95 6.44
C ASP A 27 -20.97 28.45 6.23
N ALA A 28 -20.35 28.00 5.14
CA ALA A 28 -19.88 26.64 5.04
C ALA A 28 -18.84 26.49 6.16
N THR A 29 -19.31 26.36 7.41
CA THR A 29 -18.76 25.35 8.28
C THR A 29 -18.88 24.09 7.45
N LEU A 30 -17.80 23.82 6.70
CA LEU A 30 -17.31 22.49 6.43
C LEU A 30 -17.66 21.73 7.69
N ALA A 31 -18.79 21.02 7.65
CA ALA A 31 -18.99 19.88 8.48
C ALA A 31 -17.92 18.93 7.96
N ASP A 32 -16.69 19.18 8.40
CA ASP A 32 -15.56 18.31 8.30
C ASP A 32 -15.92 17.15 9.21
N ARG A 33 -16.85 16.33 8.71
CA ARG A 33 -16.91 14.92 9.04
C ARG A 33 -15.76 14.28 8.29
N GLY A 34 -14.55 14.80 8.49
CA GLY A 34 -13.36 13.99 8.45
C GLY A 34 -13.59 12.95 9.51
N VAL A 35 -14.15 11.81 9.10
CA VAL A 35 -13.98 10.58 9.86
C VAL A 35 -12.48 10.42 9.85
N GLU A 36 -11.84 10.77 10.96
CA GLU A 36 -10.42 10.49 11.17
C GLU A 36 -10.30 8.97 11.00
N ILE A 37 -9.81 8.55 9.84
CA ILE A 37 -9.50 7.17 9.57
C ILE A 37 -8.25 6.91 10.39
N GLU A 38 -8.43 6.51 11.65
CA GLU A 38 -7.35 6.06 12.50
C GLU A 38 -6.75 4.81 11.85
N THR A 39 -5.50 4.93 11.38
CA THR A 39 -4.72 3.79 10.95
C THR A 39 -4.28 3.03 12.19
N ALA A 40 -4.90 1.87 12.46
CA ALA A 40 -4.43 0.97 13.50
C ALA A 40 -3.01 0.47 13.16
N SER A 41 -2.21 0.22 14.18
CA SER A 41 -0.98 -0.58 14.05
C SER A 41 -1.33 -1.97 13.52
N ASP A 42 -0.45 -2.56 12.73
CA ASP A 42 -0.70 -3.87 12.10
C ASP A 42 -1.02 -4.97 13.12
N ASP A 43 -0.51 -4.86 14.35
CA ASP A 43 -0.76 -5.80 15.45
C ASP A 43 -2.20 -5.75 15.98
N ASP A 44 -2.87 -4.59 15.86
CA ASP A 44 -4.22 -4.33 16.40
C ASP A 44 -5.26 -4.11 15.28
N ALA A 45 -4.85 -4.25 14.02
CA ALA A 45 -5.71 -4.09 12.87
C ALA A 45 -6.66 -5.30 12.71
N LEU A 46 -7.86 -5.04 12.21
CA LEU A 46 -8.83 -6.10 11.86
C LEU A 46 -8.27 -7.05 10.80
N LEU A 47 -7.41 -6.53 9.92
CA LEU A 47 -6.62 -7.32 9.00
C LEU A 47 -5.20 -7.45 9.56
N GLY A 48 -4.86 -8.65 10.03
CA GLY A 48 -3.52 -8.95 10.56
C GLY A 48 -2.49 -9.06 9.45
N LEU A 49 -1.31 -8.50 9.67
CA LEU A 49 -0.18 -8.59 8.75
C LEU A 49 0.99 -9.28 9.44
N ASN A 50 1.30 -10.49 8.99
CA ASN A 50 2.41 -11.28 9.52
C ASN A 50 3.56 -11.30 8.50
N TYR A 51 4.62 -10.56 8.82
CA TYR A 51 5.80 -10.41 7.97
C TYR A 51 6.81 -11.53 8.22
N SER A 52 7.60 -11.87 7.21
CA SER A 52 8.69 -12.85 7.36
C SER A 52 9.81 -12.35 8.27
N THR A 53 9.99 -11.03 8.37
CA THR A 53 10.94 -10.36 9.26
C THR A 53 10.24 -9.23 10.02
N SER A 54 10.77 -8.84 11.19
CA SER A 54 10.21 -7.74 12.00
C SER A 54 10.23 -6.39 11.30
N ASP A 55 11.14 -6.22 10.34
CA ASP A 55 11.45 -4.93 9.73
C ASP A 55 10.69 -4.71 8.41
N ARG A 56 9.79 -5.63 8.05
CA ARG A 56 9.05 -5.63 6.77
C ARG A 56 9.98 -5.65 5.55
N THR A 57 11.13 -6.32 5.69
CA THR A 57 12.13 -6.45 4.64
C THR A 57 12.34 -7.92 4.28
N VAL A 58 12.21 -8.25 3.01
CA VAL A 58 12.59 -9.55 2.47
C VAL A 58 14.07 -9.53 2.11
N THR A 59 14.88 -10.08 3.00
CA THR A 59 16.31 -10.22 2.81
C THR A 59 16.63 -11.42 1.92
N LEU A 60 17.44 -11.19 0.89
CA LEU A 60 17.89 -12.17 -0.10
C LEU A 60 19.39 -12.35 0.03
N GLU A 61 19.81 -13.34 0.84
CA GLU A 61 21.22 -13.71 1.01
C GLU A 61 21.62 -14.79 0.02
N SER A 62 22.82 -14.70 -0.55
CA SER A 62 23.32 -15.66 -1.55
C SER A 62 23.23 -17.12 -1.10
N GLY A 63 23.49 -17.38 0.20
CA GLY A 63 23.42 -18.69 0.84
C GLY A 63 22.01 -19.30 0.89
N ASP A 64 20.98 -18.47 0.79
CA ASP A 64 19.56 -18.83 0.78
C ASP A 64 19.00 -19.03 -0.64
N SER A 65 19.84 -18.81 -1.67
CA SER A 65 19.40 -18.87 -3.05
C SER A 65 19.04 -20.30 -3.51
N ASN A 66 18.11 -20.40 -4.45
CA ASN A 66 17.78 -21.65 -5.14
C ASN A 66 18.77 -21.98 -6.28
N GLY A 67 19.82 -21.17 -6.45
CA GLY A 67 20.86 -21.33 -7.46
C GLY A 67 21.22 -20.01 -8.14
N GLY A 68 22.32 -20.03 -8.91
CA GLY A 68 22.92 -18.83 -9.49
C GLY A 68 24.37 -18.71 -9.05
N GLY A 69 24.94 -17.50 -9.16
CA GLY A 69 26.28 -17.17 -8.68
C GLY A 69 27.42 -17.77 -9.50
N PHE A 70 27.16 -18.60 -10.50
CA PHE A 70 28.20 -19.20 -11.33
C PHE A 70 28.70 -18.23 -12.39
N CYS A 71 30.02 -18.05 -12.51
CA CYS A 71 30.68 -17.15 -13.44
C CYS A 71 31.55 -17.90 -14.47
N LEU A 72 31.39 -17.53 -15.74
CA LEU A 72 32.20 -18.01 -16.86
C LEU A 72 32.58 -16.86 -17.78
N PHE A 73 33.88 -16.72 -18.05
CA PHE A 73 34.42 -15.74 -19.01
C PHE A 73 33.92 -14.31 -18.75
N GLY A 74 33.86 -13.90 -17.48
CA GLY A 74 33.41 -12.56 -17.06
C GLY A 74 31.89 -12.33 -17.08
N GLY A 75 31.09 -13.37 -17.36
CA GLY A 75 29.65 -13.34 -17.23
C GLY A 75 29.18 -14.21 -16.07
N CYS A 76 28.43 -13.64 -15.14
CA CYS A 76 27.89 -14.33 -13.97
C CYS A 76 26.38 -14.55 -14.10
N SER A 77 25.92 -15.71 -13.62
CA SER A 77 24.51 -15.99 -13.46
C SER A 77 23.98 -15.34 -12.19
N SER A 78 22.87 -14.62 -12.29
CA SER A 78 22.19 -14.03 -11.12
C SER A 78 21.76 -15.10 -10.11
N TYR A 79 21.81 -14.76 -8.83
CA TYR A 79 21.23 -15.52 -7.73
C TYR A 79 19.71 -15.49 -7.81
N ARG A 80 19.06 -16.62 -7.54
CA ARG A 80 17.64 -16.83 -7.80
C ARG A 80 16.92 -17.23 -6.53
N TYR A 81 15.78 -16.62 -6.30
CA TYR A 81 14.95 -16.86 -5.13
C TYR A 81 13.52 -17.11 -5.61
N ASN A 82 12.95 -18.26 -5.26
CA ASN A 82 11.60 -18.63 -5.63
C ASN A 82 10.74 -18.65 -4.36
N ASP A 83 9.47 -18.27 -4.49
CA ASP A 83 8.46 -18.40 -3.44
C ASP A 83 8.85 -17.72 -2.11
N ARG A 84 9.58 -16.59 -2.16
CA ARG A 84 9.95 -15.85 -0.95
C ARG A 84 8.69 -15.22 -0.37
N LYS A 85 8.42 -15.51 0.90
CA LYS A 85 7.26 -15.01 1.63
C LYS A 85 7.50 -13.56 2.05
N ALA A 86 6.66 -12.66 1.57
CA ALA A 86 6.72 -11.25 1.92
C ALA A 86 5.82 -10.95 3.13
N VAL A 87 4.52 -11.22 3.00
CA VAL A 87 3.54 -11.02 4.06
C VAL A 87 2.43 -12.06 3.98
N LEU A 88 1.97 -12.51 5.15
CA LEU A 88 0.77 -13.31 5.35
C LEU A 88 -0.35 -12.40 5.85
N LEU A 89 -1.47 -12.37 5.14
CA LEU A 89 -2.66 -11.61 5.49
C LEU A 89 -3.58 -12.51 6.32
N GLU A 90 -3.90 -12.11 7.54
CA GLU A 90 -4.69 -12.89 8.52
C GLU A 90 -5.98 -12.15 8.87
N ASP A 91 -7.02 -12.91 9.19
CA ASP A 91 -8.28 -12.35 9.67
C ASP A 91 -8.24 -12.21 11.19
N ASN A 92 -8.14 -10.98 11.67
CA ASN A 92 -8.19 -10.63 13.08
C ASN A 92 -9.53 -9.98 13.45
N ALA A 93 -10.50 -9.93 12.53
CA ALA A 93 -11.81 -9.38 12.84
C ALA A 93 -12.52 -10.27 13.87
N PRO A 94 -13.30 -9.69 14.81
CA PRO A 94 -14.07 -10.47 15.77
C PRO A 94 -15.08 -11.44 15.12
N SER A 95 -15.51 -11.13 13.88
CA SER A 95 -16.38 -11.99 13.08
C SER A 95 -15.65 -13.23 12.55
N GLY A 96 -14.34 -13.13 12.25
CA GLY A 96 -13.58 -14.19 11.59
C GLY A 96 -14.08 -14.51 10.17
N GLU A 97 -14.75 -13.54 9.54
CA GLU A 97 -15.38 -13.67 8.23
C GLU A 97 -14.91 -12.57 7.24
N LEU A 98 -13.72 -11.99 7.43
CA LEU A 98 -13.15 -11.07 6.45
C LEU A 98 -12.87 -11.82 5.14
N THR A 99 -13.52 -11.35 4.08
CA THR A 99 -13.32 -11.85 2.74
C THR A 99 -12.60 -10.80 1.89
N MET A 100 -11.69 -11.27 1.04
CA MET A 100 -10.99 -10.40 0.11
C MET A 100 -11.91 -10.06 -1.08
N GLU A 101 -12.19 -8.77 -1.25
CA GLU A 101 -12.91 -8.26 -2.41
C GLU A 101 -11.96 -8.02 -3.58
N THR A 102 -10.87 -7.28 -3.30
CA THR A 102 -9.82 -6.97 -4.27
C THR A 102 -8.45 -7.11 -3.62
N LEU A 103 -7.47 -7.54 -4.42
CA LEU A 103 -6.06 -7.54 -4.04
C LEU A 103 -5.20 -7.38 -5.29
N SER A 104 -4.33 -6.40 -5.24
CA SER A 104 -3.34 -6.09 -6.24
C SER A 104 -1.97 -6.17 -5.58
N VAL A 105 -1.04 -6.82 -6.26
CA VAL A 105 0.35 -6.86 -5.82
C VAL A 105 1.21 -6.46 -6.99
N ASN A 106 2.08 -5.48 -6.76
CA ASN A 106 3.00 -4.98 -7.75
C ASN A 106 4.42 -4.88 -7.18
N PHE A 107 5.41 -4.83 -8.06
CA PHE A 107 6.80 -4.60 -7.69
C PHE A 107 7.28 -3.31 -8.32
N GLN A 108 7.94 -2.47 -7.53
CA GLN A 108 8.62 -1.27 -7.98
C GLN A 108 10.11 -1.39 -7.69
N GLY A 109 10.92 -1.18 -8.71
CA GLY A 109 12.37 -1.27 -8.56
C GLY A 109 13.07 -1.64 -9.85
N PRO A 110 14.38 -1.92 -9.77
CA PRO A 110 15.14 -2.50 -10.88
C PRO A 110 14.61 -3.89 -11.24
N ASP A 111 15.06 -4.45 -12.37
CA ASP A 111 14.64 -5.78 -12.86
C ASP A 111 15.13 -6.91 -11.94
N MET A 112 14.44 -7.06 -10.81
CA MET A 112 14.67 -8.04 -9.76
C MET A 112 13.64 -9.16 -9.79
N THR A 113 12.53 -8.97 -10.48
CA THR A 113 11.46 -9.97 -10.50
C THR A 113 11.70 -10.97 -11.62
N ARG A 114 11.31 -12.22 -11.38
CA ARG A 114 11.48 -13.30 -12.37
C ARG A 114 10.13 -13.67 -12.97
N ARG A 115 10.09 -14.81 -13.65
CA ARG A 115 8.98 -15.31 -14.49
C ARG A 115 7.59 -15.14 -13.86
N ASN A 116 7.43 -15.43 -12.57
CA ASN A 116 6.14 -15.32 -11.88
C ASN A 116 5.96 -14.01 -11.09
N GLY A 117 6.99 -13.17 -11.07
CA GLY A 117 7.03 -11.90 -10.38
C GLY A 117 6.63 -11.98 -8.92
N VAL A 118 5.91 -10.96 -8.47
CA VAL A 118 5.23 -10.96 -7.18
C VAL A 118 3.77 -11.31 -7.41
N ARG A 119 3.23 -12.16 -6.54
CA ARG A 119 1.88 -12.71 -6.63
C ARG A 119 1.33 -12.99 -5.26
N TYR A 120 0.05 -13.34 -5.20
CA TYR A 120 -0.57 -13.84 -3.98
C TYR A 120 -1.17 -15.22 -4.21
N ASP A 121 -1.22 -16.03 -3.16
CA ASP A 121 -1.80 -17.38 -3.18
C ASP A 121 -2.69 -17.62 -1.94
N GLN A 122 -3.48 -18.68 -1.99
CA GLN A 122 -4.23 -19.16 -0.84
C GLN A 122 -3.29 -19.84 0.17
N THR A 123 -3.63 -19.73 1.44
CA THR A 123 -2.85 -20.27 2.55
C THR A 123 -3.79 -20.91 3.57
N PRO A 124 -3.41 -22.03 4.21
CA PRO A 124 -4.23 -22.66 5.25
C PRO A 124 -4.37 -21.80 6.51
N ASN A 125 -3.41 -20.90 6.75
CA ASN A 125 -3.24 -20.18 8.02
C ASN A 125 -3.56 -18.67 7.88
N GLY A 126 -4.35 -18.26 6.90
CA GLY A 126 -4.67 -16.85 6.68
C GLY A 126 -5.58 -16.65 5.47
N ILE A 127 -5.92 -15.39 5.19
CA ILE A 127 -6.74 -15.01 4.03
C ILE A 127 -5.92 -15.25 2.75
N ARG A 128 -4.73 -14.65 2.63
CA ARG A 128 -3.83 -14.78 1.48
C ARG A 128 -2.38 -14.63 1.92
N ILE A 129 -1.47 -15.20 1.14
CA ILE A 129 -0.02 -14.99 1.30
C ILE A 129 0.54 -14.30 0.06
N VAL A 130 1.38 -13.29 0.25
CA VAL A 130 2.13 -12.62 -0.80
C VAL A 130 3.50 -13.27 -0.96
N LEU A 131 3.79 -13.71 -2.18
CA LEU A 131 5.00 -14.43 -2.57
C LEU A 131 5.71 -13.69 -3.69
N GLY A 132 7.04 -13.72 -3.70
CA GLY A 132 7.85 -13.15 -4.78
C GLY A 132 8.95 -14.09 -5.28
N ASP A 133 9.12 -14.10 -6.60
CA ASP A 133 10.26 -14.74 -7.27
C ASP A 133 11.26 -13.65 -7.68
N PHE A 134 12.44 -13.66 -7.06
CA PHE A 134 13.45 -12.61 -7.19
C PHE A 134 14.77 -13.09 -7.82
N SER A 135 15.53 -12.13 -8.34
CA SER A 135 16.84 -12.28 -8.95
C SER A 135 17.76 -11.19 -8.45
N CYS A 136 18.92 -11.58 -7.92
CA CYS A 136 19.97 -10.64 -7.52
C CYS A 136 21.17 -10.78 -8.47
N PRO A 137 21.73 -9.67 -8.99
CA PRO A 137 22.92 -9.74 -9.82
C PRO A 137 24.11 -10.32 -9.07
N ALA A 138 25.05 -10.89 -9.83
CA ALA A 138 26.30 -11.40 -9.32
C ALA A 138 27.44 -10.87 -10.20
N GLU A 139 28.61 -10.62 -9.61
CA GLU A 139 29.83 -10.21 -10.31
C GLU A 139 31.01 -11.08 -9.88
N GLY A 140 31.95 -11.30 -10.80
CA GLY A 140 33.09 -12.18 -10.60
C GLY A 140 33.69 -12.66 -11.91
N ASP A 141 34.84 -13.34 -11.82
CA ASP A 141 35.60 -13.74 -13.01
C ASP A 141 35.32 -15.19 -13.43
N TRP A 142 35.70 -16.15 -12.59
CA TRP A 142 35.66 -17.58 -12.90
C TRP A 142 35.29 -18.41 -11.68
N GLY A 143 34.29 -19.28 -11.84
CA GLY A 143 33.81 -20.15 -10.77
C GLY A 143 32.60 -19.54 -10.09
N PHE A 144 32.80 -18.90 -8.94
CA PHE A 144 31.72 -18.29 -8.16
C PHE A 144 31.86 -16.77 -8.17
N GLY A 145 30.74 -16.08 -8.26
CA GLY A 145 30.62 -14.64 -8.17
C GLY A 145 29.89 -14.22 -6.92
N ASP A 146 30.23 -13.02 -6.47
CA ASP A 146 29.70 -12.42 -5.26
C ASP A 146 28.38 -11.72 -5.62
N GLN A 147 27.36 -11.93 -4.79
CA GLN A 147 26.08 -11.25 -4.97
C GLN A 147 26.29 -9.74 -4.84
N GLN A 148 25.69 -8.98 -5.74
CA GLN A 148 25.71 -7.53 -5.71
C GLN A 148 24.50 -6.98 -4.96
N GLN A 149 24.68 -5.81 -4.35
CA GLN A 149 23.59 -5.10 -3.69
C GLN A 149 22.57 -4.60 -4.71
N GLN A 150 21.29 -4.86 -4.45
CA GLN A 150 20.17 -4.33 -5.22
C GLN A 150 18.92 -4.35 -4.33
N SER A 151 18.05 -3.36 -4.49
CA SER A 151 16.81 -3.28 -3.70
C SER A 151 15.62 -2.84 -4.54
N GLY A 152 14.43 -3.18 -4.07
CA GLY A 152 13.15 -2.76 -4.61
C GLY A 152 12.04 -2.98 -3.60
N THR A 153 10.81 -2.66 -3.97
CA THR A 153 9.68 -2.60 -3.04
C THR A 153 8.47 -3.32 -3.64
N ILE A 154 7.84 -4.18 -2.84
CA ILE A 154 6.56 -4.78 -3.15
C ILE A 154 5.47 -3.86 -2.63
N ILE A 155 4.50 -3.53 -3.48
CA ILE A 155 3.32 -2.78 -3.11
C ILE A 155 2.14 -3.74 -3.08
N VAL A 156 1.49 -3.81 -1.92
CA VAL A 156 0.30 -4.61 -1.67
C VAL A 156 -0.86 -3.66 -1.42
N ASP A 157 -1.84 -3.68 -2.30
CA ASP A 157 -3.06 -2.89 -2.22
C ASP A 157 -4.28 -3.83 -2.24
N GLY A 158 -5.17 -3.74 -1.26
CA GLY A 158 -6.32 -4.63 -1.20
C GLY A 158 -7.47 -4.12 -0.36
N VAL A 159 -8.65 -4.70 -0.59
CA VAL A 159 -9.88 -4.38 0.15
C VAL A 159 -10.50 -5.67 0.66
N PHE A 160 -10.81 -5.67 1.95
CA PHE A 160 -11.35 -6.81 2.68
C PHE A 160 -12.64 -6.40 3.40
N SER A 161 -13.62 -7.30 3.48
CA SER A 161 -14.95 -6.99 4.00
C SER A 161 -15.61 -8.23 4.60
N ASP A 162 -16.33 -8.03 5.70
CA ASP A 162 -17.26 -9.01 6.30
C ASP A 162 -18.74 -8.64 6.08
N GLY A 163 -19.00 -7.64 5.23
CA GLY A 163 -20.32 -7.10 4.94
C GLY A 163 -20.80 -6.02 5.91
N THR A 164 -20.16 -5.86 7.07
CA THR A 164 -20.43 -4.77 8.02
C THR A 164 -19.29 -3.76 8.06
N VAL A 165 -18.05 -4.25 8.02
CA VAL A 165 -16.83 -3.45 8.04
C VAL A 165 -16.04 -3.69 6.76
N THR A 166 -15.50 -2.61 6.20
CA THR A 166 -14.57 -2.67 5.06
C THR A 166 -13.22 -2.15 5.51
N VAL A 167 -12.18 -2.92 5.23
CA VAL A 167 -10.78 -2.63 5.58
C VAL A 167 -9.98 -2.48 4.30
N GLY A 168 -9.38 -1.30 4.12
CA GLY A 168 -8.40 -1.05 3.07
C GLY A 168 -6.99 -1.38 3.56
N LEU A 169 -6.21 -2.01 2.69
CA LEU A 169 -4.80 -2.31 2.89
C LEU A 169 -3.99 -1.59 1.82
N GLU A 170 -3.03 -0.77 2.24
CA GLU A 170 -1.96 -0.26 1.39
C GLU A 170 -0.66 -0.43 2.15
N ARG A 171 0.24 -1.27 1.64
CA ARG A 171 1.51 -1.60 2.30
C ARG A 171 2.65 -1.72 1.32
N GLU A 172 3.79 -1.19 1.75
CA GLU A 172 5.08 -1.31 1.08
C GLU A 172 5.95 -2.28 1.89
N ILE A 173 6.59 -3.22 1.19
CA ILE A 173 7.49 -4.23 1.78
C ILE A 173 8.79 -4.18 0.99
N ASP A 174 9.90 -3.92 1.68
CA ASP A 174 11.20 -3.79 1.03
C ASP A 174 11.77 -5.17 0.69
N VAL A 175 12.54 -5.24 -0.40
CA VAL A 175 13.23 -6.43 -0.87
C VAL A 175 14.68 -6.04 -1.12
N GLU A 176 15.62 -6.75 -0.48
CA GLU A 176 17.03 -6.40 -0.51
C GLU A 176 17.91 -7.61 -0.81
N CYS A 177 18.78 -7.46 -1.82
CA CYS A 177 19.90 -8.35 -2.06
C CYS A 177 21.05 -7.97 -1.14
N VAL A 178 21.45 -8.89 -0.26
CA VAL A 178 22.59 -8.69 0.64
C VAL A 178 23.88 -9.00 -0.12
N PRO A 179 24.82 -8.05 -0.26
CA PRO A 179 26.08 -8.32 -0.94
C PRO A 179 26.95 -9.30 -0.15
N ASP A 180 27.74 -10.10 -0.88
CA ASP A 180 28.74 -11.04 -0.31
C ASP A 180 30.12 -10.39 -0.12
#